data_AF-A0A2T6FJH5-F1
#
_entry.id   AF-A0A2T6FJH5-F1
#
_cell.length_a   1.000
_cell.length_b   1.000
_cell.length_c   1.000
_cell.angle_alpha   90.00
_cell.angle_beta   90.00
_cell.angle_gamma   90.00
#
_symmetry.space_group_name_H-M   'P 1'
#
loop_
_entity.id
_entity.type
_entity.pdbx_description
1 polymer ?
#
loop_
_entity_poly.entity_id
_entity_poly.type
_entity_poly.pdbx_seq_one_letter_code
_entity_poly.pdbx_strand_id
1 'polypeptide(L)' 'MPKSTRNTGKPWTQKDVAYLKELAAGNTPTGIIGLKLGRTKGAIQSKASAEGISLQPANRSPYN' A
#
# COMPACT_ATOMS: atom_id res chain seq x y z
N MET A 1 -3.91 -5.71 15.28
CA MET A 1 -3.65 -5.15 13.92
C MET A 1 -4.98 -4.72 13.32
N PRO A 2 -5.21 -3.42 13.03
CA PRO A 2 -6.42 -3.01 12.31
C PRO A 2 -6.37 -3.65 10.92
N LYS A 3 -7.24 -4.64 10.69
CA LYS A 3 -7.40 -5.28 9.39
C LYS A 3 -8.18 -4.32 8.50
N SER A 4 -7.50 -3.41 7.82
CA SER A 4 -8.09 -2.60 6.75
C SER A 4 -8.43 -3.53 5.58
N THR A 5 -9.60 -4.16 5.67
CA THR A 5 -10.14 -5.13 4.71
C THR A 5 -11.24 -4.52 3.83
N ARG A 6 -11.52 -3.22 3.96
CA ARG A 6 -12.62 -2.52 3.24
C ARG A 6 -12.62 -2.77 1.72
N ASN A 7 -11.45 -2.92 1.12
CA ASN A 7 -11.28 -3.16 -0.31
C ASN A 7 -10.54 -4.48 -0.63
N THR A 8 -10.45 -5.41 0.32
CA THR A 8 -9.91 -6.75 0.06
C THR A 8 -10.83 -7.49 -0.90
N GLY A 9 -10.27 -8.04 -2.00
CA GLY A 9 -11.04 -8.78 -3.02
C GLY A 9 -11.70 -7.91 -4.09
N LYS A 10 -11.69 -6.58 -3.96
CA LYS A 10 -12.17 -5.68 -5.02
C LYS A 10 -11.11 -5.49 -6.11
N PRO A 11 -11.51 -5.38 -7.39
CA PRO A 11 -10.59 -5.10 -8.48
C PRO A 11 -9.85 -3.78 -8.24
N TRP A 12 -8.61 -3.72 -8.71
CA TRP A 12 -7.83 -2.49 -8.70
C TRP A 12 -8.36 -1.55 -9.77
N THR A 13 -8.76 -0.36 -9.36
CA THR A 13 -9.10 0.69 -10.32
C THR A 13 -7.83 1.42 -10.75
N GLN A 14 -7.84 2.05 -11.93
CA GLN A 14 -6.73 2.89 -12.38
C GLN A 14 -6.44 4.04 -11.38
N LYS A 15 -7.49 4.56 -10.72
CA LYS A 15 -7.36 5.55 -9.65
C LYS A 15 -6.59 5.00 -8.45
N ASP A 16 -6.87 3.76 -8.02
CA ASP A 16 -6.13 3.12 -6.93
C ASP A 16 -4.64 2.96 -7.26
N VAL A 17 -4.33 2.59 -8.51
CA VAL A 17 -2.94 2.40 -8.97
C VAL A 17 -2.21 3.73 -9.05
N ALA A 18 -2.84 4.76 -9.60
CA ALA A 18 -2.28 6.11 -9.64
C ALA A 18 -1.99 6.64 -8.22
N TYR A 19 -2.93 6.45 -7.29
CA TYR A 19 -2.77 6.89 -5.91
C TYR A 19 -1.70 6.09 -5.16
N LEU A 20 -1.58 4.78 -5.44
CA LEU A 20 -0.48 3.96 -4.92
C LEU A 20 0.88 4.46 -5.42
N LYS A 21 0.97 4.82 -6.71
CA LYS A 21 2.21 5.33 -7.32
C LYS A 21 2.61 6.69 -6.73
N GLU A 22 1.66 7.59 -6.53
CA GLU A 22 1.88 8.90 -5.91
C GLU A 22 2.38 8.76 -4.47
N LEU A 23 1.72 7.91 -3.67
CA LEU A 23 2.15 7.66 -2.30
C LEU A 23 3.53 7.00 -2.23
N ALA A 24 3.81 6.05 -3.12
CA ALA A 24 5.12 5.41 -3.22
C ALA A 24 6.21 6.42 -3.60
N ALA A 25 5.93 7.33 -4.54
CA ALA A 25 6.84 8.42 -4.91
C ALA A 25 7.10 9.39 -3.74
N GLY A 26 6.10 9.61 -2.88
CA GLY A 26 6.23 10.42 -1.67
C GLY A 26 6.95 9.75 -0.49
N ASN A 27 7.66 8.64 -0.69
CA ASN A 27 8.28 7.83 0.37
C ASN A 27 7.27 7.37 1.46
N THR A 28 6.01 7.16 1.09
CA THR A 28 5.00 6.73 2.05
C THR A 28 5.20 5.25 2.40
N PRO A 29 5.27 4.87 3.68
CA PRO A 29 5.38 3.47 4.06
C PRO A 29 4.18 2.64 3.59
N THR A 30 4.44 1.42 3.11
CA THR A 30 3.41 0.45 2.64
C THR A 30 2.23 0.27 3.61
N GLY A 31 2.48 0.38 4.93
CA GLY A 31 1.43 0.32 5.94
C GLY A 31 0.44 1.48 5.88
N ILE A 32 0.92 2.71 5.71
CA ILE A 32 0.08 3.91 5.59
C ILE A 32 -0.69 3.88 4.27
N ILE A 33 -0.06 3.41 3.19
CA ILE A 33 -0.71 3.21 1.89
C ILE A 33 -1.90 2.26 2.02
N GLY A 34 -1.71 1.12 2.71
CA GLY A 34 -2.79 0.17 2.99
C GLY A 34 -3.92 0.77 3.81
N LEU A 35 -3.62 1.64 4.78
CA LEU A 35 -4.64 2.36 5.55
C LEU A 35 -5.44 3.34 4.69
N LYS A 36 -4.77 4.12 3.82
CA LYS A 36 -5.42 5.08 2.91
C LYS A 36 -6.29 4.38 1.87
N LEU A 37 -5.81 3.30 1.27
CA LEU A 37 -6.53 2.53 0.24
C LEU A 37 -7.53 1.51 0.84
N GLY A 38 -7.51 1.31 2.15
CA GLY A 38 -8.34 0.30 2.82
C GLY A 38 -7.99 -1.14 2.39
N ARG A 39 -6.74 -1.39 2.01
CA ARG A 39 -6.22 -2.68 1.55
C ARG A 39 -5.12 -3.21 2.49
N THR A 40 -4.91 -4.51 2.47
CA THR A 40 -3.85 -5.15 3.25
C THR A 40 -2.47 -4.84 2.67
N LYS A 41 -1.43 -4.82 3.53
CA LYS A 41 -0.03 -4.62 3.09
C LYS A 41 0.37 -5.60 1.99
N GLY A 42 -0.04 -6.88 2.10
CA GLY A 42 0.23 -7.89 1.09
C GLY A 42 -0.40 -7.60 -0.27
N ALA A 43 -1.62 -7.04 -0.30
CA ALA A 43 -2.27 -6.62 -1.54
C ALA A 43 -1.57 -5.41 -2.19
N ILE A 44 -1.18 -4.42 -1.38
CA ILE A 44 -0.37 -3.28 -1.85
C ILE A 44 0.96 -3.77 -2.44
N GLN A 45 1.65 -4.66 -1.74
CA GLN A 45 2.96 -5.18 -2.15
C GLN A 45 2.87 -6.03 -3.42
N SER A 46 1.85 -6.88 -3.53
CA SER A 46 1.61 -7.69 -4.73
C SER A 46 1.30 -6.79 -5.94
N LYS A 47 0.46 -5.76 -5.75
CA LYS A 47 0.12 -4.84 -6.84
C LYS A 47 1.30 -3.96 -7.23
N ALA A 48 2.05 -3.44 -6.27
CA ALA A 48 3.22 -2.63 -6.56
C ALA A 48 4.28 -3.45 -7.30
N SER A 49 4.50 -4.70 -6.92
CA SER A 49 5.39 -5.62 -7.66
C SER A 49 4.91 -5.82 -9.10
N ALA A 50 3.60 -6.06 -9.30
CA ALA A 50 3.01 -6.21 -10.63
C ALA A 50 3.10 -4.94 -11.50
N GLU A 51 3.03 -3.76 -10.89
CA GLU A 51 3.12 -2.45 -11.57
C GLU A 51 4.56 -1.92 -11.66
N GLY A 52 5.56 -2.63 -11.10
CA GLY A 52 6.95 -2.17 -11.05
C GLY A 52 7.21 -0.98 -10.13
N ILE A 53 6.35 -0.76 -9.12
CA ILE A 53 6.45 0.34 -8.17
C ILE A 53 7.32 -0.07 -6.98
N SER A 54 8.43 0.63 -6.80
CA SER A 54 9.32 0.41 -5.66
C SER A 54 8.68 0.95 -4.39
N LEU A 55 8.28 0.05 -3.48
CA LEU A 55 7.77 0.42 -2.17
C LEU A 55 8.91 0.40 -1.17
N GLN A 56 9.10 1.50 -0.45
CA GLN A 56 10.04 1.50 0.66
C GLN A 56 9.53 0.59 1.79
N PRO A 57 10.45 -0.12 2.48
CA PRO A 57 10.09 -0.96 3.62
C PRO A 57 9.41 -0.11 4.69
N ALA A 58 8.51 -0.72 5.45
CA ALA A 58 7.83 -0.03 6.53
C ALA A 58 8.87 0.54 7.49
N ASN A 59 8.92 1.87 7.63
CA ASN A 59 9.72 2.55 8.65
C ASN A 59 9.38 1.87 9.99
N ARG A 60 10.29 1.03 10.47
CA ARG A 60 10.08 0.23 11.68
C ARG A 60 10.11 1.23 12.82
N SER A 61 8.97 1.43 13.47
CA SER A 61 8.85 2.34 14.62
C SER A 61 9.90 1.99 15.69
N PRO A 62 10.45 2.99 16.40
CA PRO A 62 11.73 2.91 17.09
C PRO A 62 11.69 2.23 18.46
N TYR A 63 10.65 1.46 18.78
CA TYR A 63 10.57 0.83 20.09
C TYR A 63 11.11 -0.59 20.00
N ASN A 64 12.38 -0.72 20.40
CA ASN A 64 13.02 -1.95 20.82
C ASN A 64 12.93 -2.05 22.35
#